data_AF-A0A9W8YM23-F1
#
_entry.id   AF-A0A9W8YM23-F1
#
_cell.length_a   1.000
_cell.length_b   1.000
_cell.length_c   1.000
_cell.angle_alpha   90.00
_cell.angle_beta   90.00
_cell.angle_gamma   90.00
#
_symmetry.space_group_name_H-M   'P 1'
#
loop_
_entity.id
_entity.type
_entity.pdbx_description
1 polymer ?
#
loop_
_entity_poly.entity_id
_entity_poly.type
_entity_poly.pdbx_seq_one_letter_code
_entity_poly.pdbx_strand_id
1 'polypeptide(L)'
;MAIKIPKISLLVLALFASLIPSTIASYDDEYRMGVWLAKGTAYIETYHAIIGIVVIASVCVQPVTGWLHHMAFKKTGAKGVMSYLHRYWGIGAVTLGTINGGFGLQLAGSERKYMIVYGVMAALIWVVWMAISIVSQCFGGFGRKKAAADRLRSKEVASDGEVGKPSTDVRETSTH
;
A
#
# COMPACT_ATOMS: atom_id res chain seq x y z
N MET A 1 17.19 21.72 -3.45
CA MET A 1 17.19 20.32 -2.96
C MET A 1 16.33 19.48 -3.90
N ALA A 2 16.94 18.76 -4.86
CA ALA A 2 16.19 18.03 -5.89
C ALA A 2 15.57 16.73 -5.31
N ILE A 3 14.24 16.67 -5.27
CA ILE A 3 13.51 15.49 -4.79
C ILE A 3 13.58 14.41 -5.87
N LYS A 4 14.51 13.45 -5.73
CA LYS A 4 14.64 12.31 -6.65
C LYS A 4 13.47 11.33 -6.42
N ILE A 5 12.40 11.48 -7.17
CA ILE A 5 11.21 10.62 -7.09
C ILE A 5 11.59 9.21 -7.57
N PRO A 6 11.25 8.13 -6.84
CA PRO A 6 11.50 6.75 -7.30
C PRO A 6 10.73 6.47 -8.61
N LYS A 7 11.37 5.81 -9.57
CA LYS A 7 10.77 5.48 -10.88
C LYS A 7 9.43 4.74 -10.78
N ILE A 8 9.26 3.91 -9.74
CA ILE A 8 8.02 3.14 -9.48
C ILE A 8 6.86 4.06 -9.08
N SER A 9 7.10 5.05 -8.23
CA SER A 9 6.03 5.97 -7.82
C SER A 9 5.67 6.94 -8.93
N LEU A 10 6.65 7.30 -9.78
CA LEU A 10 6.44 8.08 -11.00
C LEU A 10 5.63 7.29 -12.04
N LEU A 11 5.88 5.99 -12.17
CA LEU A 11 5.13 5.10 -13.05
C LEU A 11 3.67 4.91 -12.56
N VAL A 12 3.46 4.70 -11.25
CA VAL A 12 2.10 4.58 -10.68
C VAL A 12 1.33 5.90 -10.80
N LEU A 13 1.96 7.04 -10.47
CA LEU A 13 1.34 8.36 -10.66
C LEU A 13 1.05 8.65 -12.12
N ALA A 14 1.94 8.29 -13.05
CA ALA A 14 1.73 8.45 -14.48
C ALA A 14 0.57 7.57 -14.98
N LEU A 15 0.47 6.31 -14.55
CA LEU A 15 -0.63 5.42 -14.93
C LEU A 15 -2.00 5.94 -14.43
N PHE A 16 -2.06 6.46 -13.19
CA PHE A 16 -3.28 7.11 -12.67
C PHE A 16 -3.58 8.43 -13.39
N ALA A 17 -2.57 9.28 -13.58
CA ALA A 17 -2.71 10.56 -14.26
C ALA A 17 -3.00 10.41 -15.77
N SER A 18 -2.68 9.28 -16.39
CA SER A 18 -3.04 8.95 -17.78
C SER A 18 -4.44 8.33 -17.92
N LEU A 19 -4.98 7.71 -16.87
CA LEU A 19 -6.37 7.22 -16.85
C LEU A 19 -7.39 8.34 -16.66
N ILE A 20 -7.03 9.41 -15.94
CA ILE A 20 -7.92 10.54 -15.64
C ILE A 20 -8.35 11.31 -16.92
N PRO A 21 -7.48 11.57 -17.92
CA PRO A 21 -7.86 12.17 -19.19
C PRO A 21 -8.81 11.33 -20.05
N SER A 22 -8.66 10.00 -20.05
CA SER A 22 -9.55 9.12 -20.82
C SER A 22 -10.98 9.09 -20.27
N THR A 23 -11.17 9.37 -18.98
CA THR A 23 -12.50 9.48 -18.36
C THR A 23 -13.19 10.82 -18.65
N ILE A 24 -12.45 11.90 -18.93
CA ILE A 24 -13.05 13.22 -19.21
C ILE A 24 -13.68 13.29 -20.61
N ALA A 25 -13.31 12.39 -21.53
CA ALA A 25 -13.95 12.28 -22.84
C ALA A 25 -15.31 11.52 -22.78
N SER A 26 -15.54 10.72 -21.73
CA SER A 26 -16.78 9.97 -21.48
C SER A 26 -17.76 10.70 -20.54
N TYR A 27 -17.43 11.94 -20.18
CA TYR A 27 -18.07 12.71 -19.11
C TYR A 27 -19.57 12.97 -19.34
N ASP A 28 -20.02 13.07 -20.60
CA ASP A 28 -21.42 13.35 -20.93
C ASP A 28 -22.36 12.15 -20.68
N ASP A 29 -21.88 10.92 -20.85
CA ASP A 29 -22.68 9.71 -20.61
C ASP A 29 -22.69 9.31 -19.13
N GLU A 30 -21.57 9.54 -18.43
CA GLU A 30 -21.41 9.28 -17.00
C GLU A 30 -22.16 10.31 -16.15
N TYR A 31 -22.16 11.59 -16.54
CA TYR A 31 -22.92 12.64 -15.87
C TYR A 31 -24.43 12.39 -16.00
N ARG A 32 -24.89 11.88 -17.15
CA ARG A 32 -26.29 11.46 -17.34
C ARG A 32 -26.66 10.25 -16.49
N MET A 33 -25.77 9.26 -16.37
CA MET A 33 -25.95 8.12 -15.47
C MET A 33 -25.98 8.58 -13.99
N GLY A 34 -25.10 9.51 -13.60
CA GLY A 34 -25.03 10.09 -12.26
C GLY A 34 -26.29 10.89 -11.89
N VAL A 35 -26.80 11.71 -12.82
CA VAL A 35 -28.07 12.45 -12.65
C VAL A 35 -29.28 11.51 -12.65
N TRP A 36 -29.26 10.42 -13.43
CA TRP A 36 -30.30 9.39 -13.39
C TRP A 36 -30.31 8.63 -12.04
N LEU A 37 -29.13 8.25 -11.52
CA LEU A 37 -28.96 7.67 -10.19
C LEU A 37 -29.42 8.64 -9.07
N ALA A 38 -29.08 9.93 -9.19
CA ALA A 38 -29.48 10.96 -8.23
C ALA A 38 -31.00 11.24 -8.24
N LYS A 39 -31.70 10.93 -9.33
CA LYS A 39 -33.17 11.01 -9.41
C LYS A 39 -33.87 9.71 -8.98
N GLY A 40 -33.14 8.59 -8.83
CA GLY A 40 -33.63 7.27 -8.43
C GLY A 40 -33.34 6.92 -6.96
N THR A 41 -33.56 7.88 -6.04
CA THR A 41 -33.05 7.90 -4.65
C THR A 41 -33.48 6.76 -3.72
N ALA A 42 -34.29 5.79 -4.15
CA ALA A 42 -34.58 4.59 -3.37
C ALA A 42 -33.37 3.63 -3.24
N TYR A 43 -32.33 3.77 -4.07
CA TYR A 43 -31.17 2.86 -4.08
C TYR A 43 -29.98 3.34 -3.23
N ILE A 44 -29.89 4.64 -2.91
CA ILE A 44 -28.74 5.23 -2.18
C ILE A 44 -28.77 4.90 -0.68
N GLU A 45 -29.94 4.58 -0.11
CA GLU A 45 -30.07 4.15 1.28
C GLU A 45 -29.74 2.66 1.49
N THR A 46 -29.44 1.92 0.41
CA THR A 46 -29.03 0.53 0.54
C THR A 46 -27.63 0.43 1.12
N TYR A 47 -27.39 -0.56 1.97
CA TYR A 47 -26.07 -0.84 2.52
C TYR A 47 -24.99 -0.98 1.43
N HIS A 48 -25.36 -1.47 0.23
CA HIS A 48 -24.49 -1.52 -0.94
C HIS A 48 -23.96 -0.14 -1.38
N ALA A 49 -24.84 0.85 -1.54
CA ALA A 49 -24.45 2.18 -1.99
C ALA A 49 -23.56 2.89 -0.95
N ILE A 50 -23.92 2.79 0.33
CA ILE A 50 -23.16 3.42 1.43
C ILE A 50 -21.76 2.80 1.55
N ILE A 51 -21.66 1.47 1.58
CA ILE A 51 -20.36 0.78 1.67
C ILE A 51 -19.53 1.08 0.42
N GLY A 52 -20.16 1.12 -0.77
CA GLY A 52 -19.48 1.45 -2.02
C GLY A 52 -18.81 2.82 -2.01
N ILE A 53 -19.52 3.86 -1.56
CA ILE A 53 -18.98 5.22 -1.45
C ILE A 53 -17.80 5.26 -0.47
N VAL A 54 -17.94 4.61 0.69
CA VAL A 54 -16.86 4.54 1.69
C VAL A 54 -15.62 3.84 1.12
N VAL A 55 -15.79 2.74 0.40
CA VAL A 55 -14.68 1.99 -0.23
C VAL A 55 -14.00 2.85 -1.30
N ILE A 56 -14.75 3.51 -2.17
CA ILE A 56 -14.19 4.38 -3.22
C ILE A 56 -13.39 5.52 -2.57
N ALA A 57 -13.97 6.23 -1.60
CA ALA A 57 -13.27 7.28 -0.87
C ALA A 57 -12.00 6.75 -0.19
N SER A 58 -12.07 5.57 0.41
CA SER A 58 -10.93 4.91 1.07
C SER A 58 -9.79 4.60 0.11
N VAL A 59 -10.10 4.11 -1.10
CA VAL A 59 -9.11 3.82 -2.15
C VAL A 59 -8.51 5.11 -2.71
N CYS A 60 -9.29 6.18 -2.88
CA CYS A 60 -8.80 7.48 -3.33
C CYS A 60 -7.80 8.13 -2.36
N VAL A 61 -7.88 7.83 -1.07
CA VAL A 61 -6.92 8.29 -0.06
C VAL A 61 -5.59 7.50 -0.12
N GLN A 62 -5.58 6.30 -0.72
CA GLN A 62 -4.39 5.45 -0.74
C GLN A 62 -3.18 6.02 -1.52
N PRO A 63 -3.32 6.62 -2.72
CA PRO A 63 -2.19 7.23 -3.43
C PRO A 63 -1.48 8.31 -2.63
N VAL A 64 -2.24 9.18 -1.95
CA VAL A 64 -1.70 10.27 -1.12
C VAL A 64 -0.92 9.70 0.06
N THR A 65 -1.52 8.75 0.77
CA THR A 65 -0.90 8.13 1.95
C THR A 65 0.32 7.27 1.59
N GLY A 66 0.27 6.57 0.45
CA GLY A 66 1.38 5.80 -0.10
C GLY A 66 2.56 6.70 -0.50
N TRP A 67 2.27 7.85 -1.12
CA TRP A 67 3.27 8.85 -1.47
C TRP A 67 3.97 9.42 -0.23
N LEU A 68 3.19 9.89 0.75
CA LEU A 68 3.71 10.45 2.00
C LEU A 68 4.59 9.46 2.74
N HIS A 69 4.16 8.20 2.85
CA HIS A 69 4.99 7.17 3.47
C HIS A 69 6.26 6.88 2.67
N HIS A 70 6.21 6.81 1.34
CA HIS A 70 7.41 6.56 0.53
C HIS A 70 8.45 7.67 0.69
N MET A 71 8.00 8.93 0.74
CA MET A 71 8.87 10.08 1.03
C MET A 71 9.47 10.00 2.44
N ALA A 72 8.67 9.66 3.44
CA ALA A 72 9.13 9.50 4.82
C ALA A 72 10.16 8.36 4.94
N PHE A 73 9.88 7.21 4.32
CA PHE A 73 10.77 6.04 4.33
C PHE A 73 12.12 6.34 3.68
N LYS A 74 12.13 7.15 2.61
CA LYS A 74 13.37 7.62 1.98
C LYS A 74 14.21 8.54 2.88
N LYS A 75 13.57 9.31 3.78
CA LYS A 75 14.26 10.25 4.67
C LYS A 75 14.76 9.57 5.96
N THR A 76 13.99 8.64 6.52
CA THR A 76 14.29 8.05 7.84
C THR A 76 14.76 6.59 7.76
N GLY A 77 14.58 5.91 6.62
CA GLY A 77 14.86 4.47 6.48
C GLY A 77 13.96 3.56 7.32
N ALA A 78 13.06 4.14 8.11
CA ALA A 78 12.22 3.45 9.08
C ALA A 78 10.76 3.43 8.62
N LYS A 79 10.06 2.33 8.93
CA LYS A 79 8.61 2.24 8.71
C LYS A 79 7.92 3.15 9.72
N GLY A 80 7.40 4.29 9.27
CA GLY A 80 6.58 5.17 10.10
C GLY A 80 5.18 4.59 10.33
N VAL A 81 4.43 5.17 11.27
CA VAL A 81 3.02 4.84 11.57
C VAL A 81 2.16 4.86 10.29
N MET A 82 2.45 5.78 9.38
CA MET A 82 1.76 5.91 8.09
C MET A 82 1.90 4.67 7.18
N SER A 83 2.99 3.92 7.31
CA SER A 83 3.24 2.67 6.57
C SER A 83 2.24 1.59 6.96
N TYR A 84 2.03 1.45 8.27
CA TYR A 84 1.10 0.48 8.84
C TYR A 84 -0.33 0.91 8.54
N LEU A 85 -0.66 2.19 8.73
CA LEU A 85 -1.99 2.70 8.42
C LEU A 85 -2.35 2.49 6.95
N HIS A 86 -1.49 2.90 6.01
CA HIS A 86 -1.74 2.72 4.57
C HIS A 86 -2.00 1.25 4.19
N ARG A 87 -1.22 0.32 4.77
CA ARG A 87 -1.33 -1.12 4.52
C ARG A 87 -2.60 -1.73 5.12
N TYR A 88 -2.84 -1.53 6.41
CA TYR A 88 -4.00 -2.12 7.09
C TYR A 88 -5.31 -1.51 6.60
N TRP A 89 -5.30 -0.22 6.28
CA TRP A 89 -6.44 0.45 5.64
C TRP A 89 -6.79 -0.15 4.29
N GLY A 90 -5.77 -0.46 3.46
CA GLY A 90 -5.98 -1.14 2.18
C GLY A 90 -6.60 -2.52 2.32
N ILE A 91 -6.20 -3.27 3.35
CA ILE A 91 -6.79 -4.58 3.67
C ILE A 91 -8.27 -4.46 4.05
N GLY A 92 -8.61 -3.46 4.86
CA GLY A 92 -10.00 -3.15 5.16
C GLY A 92 -10.80 -2.79 3.91
N ALA A 93 -10.27 -1.88 3.08
CA ALA A 93 -10.94 -1.41 1.87
C ALA A 93 -11.19 -2.53 0.84
N VAL A 94 -10.21 -3.40 0.61
CA VAL A 94 -10.37 -4.55 -0.31
C VAL A 94 -11.44 -5.51 0.20
N THR A 95 -11.42 -5.82 1.50
CA THR A 95 -12.40 -6.73 2.11
C THR A 95 -13.83 -6.17 2.03
N LEU A 96 -13.99 -4.89 2.37
CA LEU A 96 -15.28 -4.21 2.24
C LEU A 96 -15.73 -4.13 0.78
N GLY A 97 -14.82 -3.91 -0.17
CA GLY A 97 -15.13 -3.91 -1.60
C GLY A 97 -15.62 -5.27 -2.11
N THR A 98 -15.02 -6.37 -1.64
CA THR A 98 -15.45 -7.74 -1.97
C THR A 98 -16.86 -8.03 -1.43
N ILE A 99 -17.15 -7.66 -0.18
CA ILE A 99 -18.49 -7.82 0.40
C ILE A 99 -19.50 -6.94 -0.37
N ASN A 100 -19.10 -5.71 -0.68
CA ASN A 100 -19.95 -4.76 -1.38
C ASN A 100 -20.35 -5.24 -2.78
N GLY A 101 -19.43 -5.86 -3.53
CA GLY A 101 -19.77 -6.43 -4.83
C GLY A 101 -20.80 -7.55 -4.73
N GLY A 102 -20.76 -8.35 -3.67
CA GLY A 102 -21.79 -9.36 -3.38
C GLY A 102 -23.17 -8.75 -3.11
N PHE A 103 -23.23 -7.67 -2.32
CA PHE A 103 -24.49 -6.93 -2.11
C PHE A 103 -25.01 -6.29 -3.40
N GLY A 104 -24.13 -5.88 -4.31
CA GLY A 104 -24.52 -5.36 -5.62
C GLY A 104 -25.24 -6.41 -6.47
N LEU A 105 -24.74 -7.65 -6.50
CA LEU A 105 -25.40 -8.76 -7.19
C LEU A 105 -26.75 -9.10 -6.54
N GLN A 106 -26.83 -9.05 -5.22
CA GLN A 106 -28.07 -9.30 -4.48
C GLN A 106 -29.13 -8.24 -4.78
N LEU A 107 -28.73 -6.96 -4.80
CA LEU A 107 -29.60 -5.85 -5.08
C LEU A 107 -30.06 -5.81 -6.54
N ALA A 108 -29.22 -6.28 -7.47
CA ALA A 108 -29.57 -6.43 -8.87
C ALA A 108 -30.56 -7.59 -9.15
N GLY A 109 -30.97 -8.35 -8.13
CA GLY A 109 -31.87 -9.50 -8.30
C GLY A 109 -31.25 -10.61 -9.15
N SER A 110 -29.92 -10.73 -9.16
CA SER A 110 -29.21 -11.69 -10.00
C SER A 110 -29.61 -13.13 -9.70
N GLU A 111 -29.61 -14.00 -10.71
CA GLU A 111 -29.88 -15.42 -10.48
C GLU A 111 -28.88 -16.02 -9.47
N ARG A 112 -29.36 -16.99 -8.67
CA ARG A 112 -28.55 -17.69 -7.64
C ARG A 112 -27.24 -18.25 -8.20
N LYS A 113 -27.22 -18.71 -9.46
CA LYS A 113 -26.01 -19.20 -10.13
C LYS A 113 -24.89 -18.15 -10.17
N TYR A 114 -25.23 -16.90 -10.47
CA TYR A 114 -24.25 -15.81 -10.54
C TYR A 114 -23.76 -15.38 -9.16
N MET A 115 -24.64 -15.37 -8.16
CA MET A 115 -24.24 -15.08 -6.77
C MET A 115 -23.24 -16.12 -6.23
N ILE A 116 -23.48 -17.41 -6.53
CA ILE A 116 -22.57 -18.50 -6.13
C ILE A 116 -21.22 -18.38 -6.84
N VAL A 117 -21.23 -18.19 -8.17
CA VAL A 117 -19.98 -18.04 -8.95
C VAL A 117 -19.18 -16.84 -8.44
N TYR A 118 -19.83 -15.70 -8.22
CA TYR A 118 -19.18 -14.52 -7.65
C TYR A 118 -18.60 -14.83 -6.27
N GLY A 119 -19.38 -15.43 -5.36
CA GLY A 119 -18.94 -15.73 -4.00
C GLY A 119 -17.71 -16.64 -3.96
N VAL A 120 -17.68 -17.69 -4.80
CA VAL A 120 -16.52 -18.61 -4.88
C VAL A 120 -15.29 -17.88 -5.43
N MET A 121 -15.42 -17.15 -6.55
CA MET A 121 -14.29 -16.44 -7.15
C MET A 121 -13.77 -15.33 -6.23
N ALA A 122 -14.66 -14.57 -5.62
CA ALA A 122 -14.35 -13.53 -4.65
C ALA A 122 -13.58 -14.10 -3.46
N ALA A 123 -14.07 -15.20 -2.86
CA ALA A 123 -13.40 -15.86 -1.75
C ALA A 123 -12.00 -16.38 -2.12
N LEU A 124 -11.86 -17.04 -3.28
CA LEU A 124 -10.57 -17.56 -3.74
C LEU A 124 -9.55 -16.44 -3.93
N ILE A 125 -9.91 -15.38 -4.67
CA ILE A 125 -9.02 -14.25 -4.92
C ILE A 125 -8.66 -13.55 -3.60
N TRP A 126 -9.64 -13.33 -2.73
CA TRP A 126 -9.42 -12.68 -1.44
C TRP A 126 -8.49 -13.48 -0.54
N VAL A 127 -8.66 -14.82 -0.46
CA VAL A 127 -7.79 -15.70 0.34
C VAL A 127 -6.36 -15.68 -0.18
N VAL A 128 -6.15 -15.82 -1.49
CA VAL A 128 -4.82 -15.76 -2.09
C VAL A 128 -4.16 -14.42 -1.81
N TRP A 129 -4.90 -13.33 -2.02
CA TRP A 129 -4.40 -11.98 -1.76
C TRP A 129 -4.07 -11.75 -0.27
N MET A 130 -4.90 -12.25 0.64
CA MET A 130 -4.67 -12.16 2.07
C MET A 130 -3.44 -12.97 2.49
N ALA A 131 -3.28 -14.19 1.96
CA ALA A 131 -2.11 -15.03 2.21
C ALA A 131 -0.82 -14.32 1.79
N ILE A 132 -0.77 -13.75 0.58
CA ILE A 132 0.38 -12.97 0.09
C ILE A 132 0.64 -11.77 1.01
N SER A 133 -0.41 -11.07 1.41
CA SER A 133 -0.32 -9.90 2.28
C SER A 133 0.27 -10.25 3.65
N ILE A 134 -0.16 -11.35 4.28
CA ILE A 134 0.34 -11.83 5.58
C ILE A 134 1.78 -12.33 5.45
N VAL A 135 2.08 -13.14 4.43
CA VAL A 135 3.44 -13.66 4.16
C VAL A 135 4.42 -12.51 3.97
N SER A 136 4.04 -11.48 3.20
CA SER A 136 4.86 -10.26 3.03
C SER A 136 5.18 -9.54 4.35
N GLN A 137 4.29 -9.64 5.35
CA GLN A 137 4.53 -9.09 6.68
C GLN A 137 5.51 -9.92 7.50
N CYS A 138 5.31 -11.24 7.55
CA CYS A 138 6.15 -12.16 8.32
C CYS A 138 7.58 -12.25 7.74
N PHE A 139 7.70 -12.49 6.43
CA PHE A 139 9.00 -12.71 5.78
C PHE A 139 9.76 -11.41 5.48
N GLY A 140 9.06 -10.32 5.15
CA GLY A 140 9.70 -9.01 4.96
C GLY A 140 10.30 -8.41 6.24
N GLY A 141 9.84 -8.84 7.42
CA GLY A 141 10.46 -8.52 8.70
C GLY A 141 11.71 -9.36 9.00
N PHE A 142 11.69 -10.64 8.64
CA PHE A 142 12.75 -11.60 8.96
C PHE A 142 14.07 -11.30 8.23
N GLY A 143 14.02 -11.01 6.92
CA GLY A 143 15.21 -10.63 6.15
C GLY A 143 15.90 -9.35 6.64
N ARG A 144 15.12 -8.40 7.20
CA ARG A 144 15.63 -7.16 7.78
C ARG A 144 16.27 -7.34 9.16
N LYS A 145 15.71 -8.22 10.00
CA LYS A 145 16.33 -8.59 11.28
C LYS A 145 17.68 -9.27 11.07
N LYS A 146 17.76 -10.18 10.09
CA LYS A 146 19.01 -10.82 9.67
C LYS A 146 20.04 -9.79 9.19
N ALA A 147 19.66 -8.90 8.26
CA ALA A 147 20.56 -7.87 7.76
C ALA A 147 21.02 -6.85 8.82
N ALA A 148 20.19 -6.57 9.84
CA ALA A 148 20.59 -5.72 10.97
C ALA A 148 21.58 -6.44 11.90
N ALA A 149 21.33 -7.72 12.20
CA ALA A 149 22.24 -8.55 12.98
C ALA A 149 23.61 -8.70 12.28
N ASP A 150 23.61 -8.93 10.97
CA ASP A 150 24.85 -9.03 10.17
C ASP A 150 25.66 -7.72 10.24
N ARG A 151 25.01 -6.55 10.18
CA ARG A 151 25.68 -5.24 10.29
C ARG A 151 26.27 -4.98 11.68
N LEU A 152 25.59 -5.40 12.74
CA LEU A 152 26.09 -5.27 14.11
C LEU A 152 27.32 -6.16 14.31
N ARG A 153 27.25 -7.41 13.84
CA ARG A 153 28.38 -8.34 13.86
C ARG A 153 29.58 -7.83 13.06
N SER A 154 29.36 -7.20 11.90
CA SER A 154 30.44 -6.56 11.14
C SER A 154 31.08 -5.38 11.87
N LYS A 155 30.32 -4.62 12.68
CA LYS A 155 30.86 -3.52 13.49
C LYS A 155 31.68 -4.02 14.69
N GLU A 156 31.23 -5.10 15.33
CA GLU A 156 31.93 -5.74 16.44
C GLU A 156 33.30 -6.28 15.99
N VAL A 157 33.32 -7.03 14.87
CA VAL A 157 34.57 -7.53 14.27
C VAL A 157 35.53 -6.41 13.86
N ALA A 158 35.01 -5.29 13.34
CA ALA A 158 35.83 -4.14 12.99
C ALA A 158 36.41 -3.41 14.22
N SER A 159 35.66 -3.38 15.33
CA SER A 159 36.11 -2.81 16.60
C SER A 159 37.22 -3.64 17.23
N ASP A 160 37.07 -4.97 17.24
CA ASP A 160 38.08 -5.88 17.82
C ASP A 160 39.39 -5.87 17.04
N GLY A 161 39.32 -5.70 15.72
CA GLY A 161 40.50 -5.56 14.85
C GLY A 161 41.28 -4.25 15.05
N GLU A 162 40.62 -3.18 15.50
CA GLU A 162 41.28 -1.90 15.82
C GLU A 162 41.91 -1.93 17.23
N VAL A 163 41.30 -2.63 18.19
CA VAL A 163 41.85 -2.82 19.55
C VAL A 163 43.11 -3.71 19.55
N GLY A 164 43.25 -4.60 18.57
CA GLY A 164 44.43 -5.47 18.42
C GLY A 164 45.64 -4.82 17.72
N LYS A 165 45.55 -3.58 17.24
CA LYS A 165 46.72 -2.89 16.66
C LYS A 165 47.64 -2.39 17.78
N PRO A 166 48.94 -2.73 17.76
CA PRO A 166 49.91 -2.14 18.67
C PRO A 166 49.88 -0.62 18.48
N SER A 167 49.67 0.13 19.56
CA SER A 167 49.77 1.58 19.54
C SER A 167 51.20 1.94 19.12
N THR A 168 51.39 2.34 17.87
CA THR A 168 52.60 3.04 17.42
C THR A 168 52.55 4.46 17.98
N ASP A 169 52.62 4.59 19.30
CA ASP A 169 53.03 5.81 19.96
C ASP A 169 54.56 5.74 20.09
N VAL A 170 55.24 5.92 18.96
CA VAL A 170 56.66 6.29 18.99
C VAL A 170 56.67 7.80 19.18
N ARG A 171 56.66 8.15 20.45
CA ARG A 171 57.16 9.39 21.03
C ARG A 171 58.48 9.80 20.35
N GLU A 172 58.40 10.68 19.35
CA GLU A 172 59.52 11.56 19.00
C GLU A 172 59.69 12.59 20.13
N THR A 173 60.34 12.18 21.21
CA THR A 173 61.00 13.12 22.11
C THR A 173 62.49 12.92 21.98
N SER A 174 63.17 14.03 21.67
CA SER A 174 64.58 14.30 21.87
C SER A 174 65.54 13.70 20.83
N THR A 175 66.09 14.59 20.00
CA THR A 175 67.53 14.92 20.07
C THR A 175 67.80 16.24 19.36
N HIS A 176 68.34 17.19 20.14
CA HIS A 176 69.29 18.27 19.82
C HIS A 176 69.07 19.21 18.62
#